data_AF-A0A2E6CB65-F1
#
_entry.id   AF-A0A2E6CB65-F1
#
_cell.length_a   1.000
_cell.length_b   1.000
_cell.length_c   1.000
_cell.angle_alpha   90.00
_cell.angle_beta   90.00
_cell.angle_gamma   90.00
#
_symmetry.space_group_name_H-M   'P 1'
#
loop_
_entity.id
_entity.type
_entity.pdbx_description
1 polymer ?
#
loop_
_entity_poly.entity_id
_entity_poly.type
_entity_poly.pdbx_seq_one_letter_code
_entity_poly.pdbx_strand_id
1 'polypeptide(L)' 'MNGIPWFICLGCGAMWHGLQILWVAGLPRQLRKGEVERAEKGTQKAFMLFWFDQYAWIGISLSVIGIIFIIYGVL' A
#
# COMPACT_ATOMS: atom_id res chain seq x y z
N MET A 1 11.27 4.97 -28.52
CA MET A 1 9.95 4.62 -28.00
C MET A 1 9.46 5.84 -27.24
N ASN A 2 8.43 6.53 -27.72
CA ASN A 2 7.88 7.68 -27.02
C ASN A 2 7.02 7.11 -25.88
N GLY A 3 7.65 6.91 -24.72
CA GLY A 3 6.95 6.48 -23.51
C GLY A 3 5.70 7.33 -23.28
N ILE A 4 4.57 6.70 -23.00
CA ILE A 4 3.30 7.42 -22.81
C ILE A 4 3.40 8.16 -21.46
N PRO A 5 3.55 9.50 -21.44
CA PRO A 5 3.93 10.22 -20.22
C PRO A 5 2.86 10.10 -19.12
N TRP A 6 1.61 9.85 -19.51
CA TRP A 6 0.51 9.64 -18.59
C TRP A 6 0.67 8.42 -17.69
N PHE A 7 1.23 7.30 -18.18
CA PHE A 7 1.47 6.13 -17.34
C PHE A 7 2.57 6.39 -16.32
N ILE A 8 3.61 7.14 -16.69
CA ILE A 8 4.66 7.55 -15.75
C ILE A 8 4.07 8.45 -14.66
N CYS A 9 3.30 9.48 -15.03
CA CYS A 9 2.66 10.37 -14.07
C CYS A 9 1.68 9.64 -13.12
N LEU A 10 0.81 8.79 -13.66
CA LEU A 10 -0.10 7.97 -12.87
C LEU A 10 0.65 7.00 -11.96
N GLY A 11 1.71 6.38 -12.48
CA GLY A 11 2.53 5.45 -11.72
C GLY A 11 3.26 6.11 -10.55
N CYS A 12 3.86 7.28 -10.78
CA CYS A 12 4.47 8.09 -9.73
C CYS A 12 3.44 8.54 -8.68
N GLY A 13 2.25 8.96 -9.10
CA GLY A 13 1.17 9.34 -8.18
C GLY A 13 0.69 8.17 -7.32
N ALA A 14 0.41 7.02 -7.93
CA ALA A 14 0.03 5.80 -7.22
C ALA A 14 1.13 5.35 -6.25
N MET A 15 2.39 5.35 -6.69
CA MET A 15 3.53 4.98 -5.86
C MET A 15 3.68 5.92 -4.65
N TRP A 16 3.57 7.23 -4.88
CA TRP A 16 3.64 8.24 -3.82
C TRP A 16 2.55 8.03 -2.76
N HIS A 17 1.29 7.89 -3.19
CA HIS A 17 0.18 7.62 -2.26
C HIS A 17 0.35 6.30 -1.52
N GLY A 18 0.77 5.24 -2.22
CA GLY A 18 1.03 3.94 -1.60
C GLY A 18 2.09 4.01 -0.51
N LEU A 19 3.19 4.71 -0.77
CA LEU A 19 4.28 4.91 0.19
C LEU A 19 3.85 5.76 1.39
N GLN A 20 3.02 6.80 1.21
CA GLN A 20 2.47 7.58 2.33
C GLN A 20 1.58 6.73 3.23
N ILE A 21 0.74 5.86 2.65
CA ILE A 21 -0.09 4.95 3.42
C ILE A 21 0.79 3.98 4.22
N LEU A 22 1.81 3.41 3.59
CA LEU A 22 2.76 2.51 4.26
C LEU A 22 3.57 3.21 5.35
N TRP A 23 3.90 4.49 5.19
CA TRP A 23 4.56 5.28 6.21
C TRP A 23 3.69 5.44 7.47
N VAL A 24 2.38 5.65 7.30
CA VAL A 24 1.45 5.86 8.41
C VAL A 24 0.96 4.55 9.02
N ALA A 25 0.55 3.59 8.21
CA ALA A 25 -0.04 2.32 8.65
C ALA A 25 1.03 1.25 8.97
N GLY A 26 2.25 1.41 8.45
CA GLY A 26 3.27 0.38 8.49
C GLY A 26 2.96 -0.79 7.53
N LEU A 27 3.67 -1.90 7.73
CA LEU A 27 3.39 -3.16 7.02
C LEU A 27 2.17 -3.87 7.65
N PRO A 28 1.33 -4.54 6.83
CA PRO A 28 0.22 -5.33 7.36
C PRO A 28 0.76 -6.42 8.29
N ARG A 29 0.04 -6.71 9.37
CA ARG A 29 0.49 -7.66 10.41
C ARG A 29 0.87 -9.04 9.85
N GLN A 30 0.24 -9.44 8.74
CA GLN A 30 0.48 -10.69 8.01
C GLN A 30 1.91 -10.79 7.43
N LEU A 31 2.56 -9.66 7.17
CA LEU A 31 3.93 -9.59 6.64
C LEU A 31 4.97 -9.27 7.72
N ARG A 32 4.53 -8.94 8.94
CA ARG A 32 5.41 -8.64 10.06
C ARG A 32 5.87 -9.95 10.73
N LYS A 33 7.15 -10.02 11.09
CA LYS A 33 7.67 -11.10 11.91
C LYS A 33 7.34 -10.85 13.38
N GLY A 34 7.08 -11.92 14.14
CA GLY A 34 6.84 -11.88 15.58
C GLY A 34 5.38 -12.11 15.96
N GLU A 35 5.02 -11.72 17.19
CA GLU A 35 3.66 -11.88 17.70
C GLU A 35 2.67 -10.99 16.94
N VAL A 36 1.59 -11.60 16.47
CA VAL A 36 0.50 -10.86 15.84
C VAL A 36 -0.31 -10.19 16.93
N GLU A 37 -0.30 -8.86 16.96
CA GLU A 37 -1.12 -8.10 17.88
C GLU A 37 -2.59 -8.48 17.70
N ARG A 38 -3.26 -8.87 18.79
CA ARG A 38 -4.67 -9.24 18.82
C ARG A 38 -5.41 -8.35 19.81
N ALA A 39 -6.68 -8.10 19.51
CA ALA A 39 -7.61 -7.44 20.41
C ALA A 39 -8.86 -8.29 20.55
N GLU A 40 -9.60 -8.10 21.64
CA GLU A 40 -10.85 -8.80 21.89
C GLU A 40 -11.87 -8.49 20.78
N LYS A 41 -12.56 -9.52 20.31
CA LYS A 41 -13.55 -9.39 19.23
C LYS A 41 -14.67 -8.45 19.65
N GLY A 42 -15.13 -7.62 18.71
CA GLY A 42 -16.18 -6.64 18.97
C GLY A 42 -15.69 -5.34 19.61
N THR A 43 -14.41 -5.23 19.98
CA THR A 43 -13.85 -3.97 20.48
C THR A 43 -13.47 -3.02 19.35
N GLN A 44 -13.51 -1.71 19.65
CA GLN A 44 -12.99 -0.68 18.74
C GLN A 44 -11.52 -0.93 18.36
N LYS A 45 -10.71 -1.46 19.29
CA LYS A 45 -9.32 -1.82 19.03
C LYS A 45 -9.21 -2.90 17.95
N ALA A 46 -10.05 -3.93 18.00
CA ALA A 46 -10.07 -4.98 16.96
C ALA A 46 -10.48 -4.43 15.59
N PHE A 47 -11.46 -3.52 15.54
CA PHE A 47 -11.85 -2.83 14.31
C PHE A 47 -10.70 -1.99 13.73
N MET A 48 -10.05 -1.16 14.55
CA MET A 48 -8.92 -0.35 14.11
C MET A 48 -7.76 -1.20 13.60
N LEU A 49 -7.43 -2.30 14.29
CA LEU A 49 -6.39 -3.23 13.85
C LEU A 49 -6.71 -3.85 12.48
N PHE A 50 -7.97 -4.23 12.24
CA PHE A 50 -8.39 -4.68 10.92
C PHE A 50 -8.23 -3.58 9.85
N TRP A 51 -8.63 -2.35 10.18
CA TRP A 51 -8.58 -1.23 9.25
C TRP A 51 -7.15 -0.83 8.87
N PHE A 52 -6.23 -0.83 9.84
CA PHE A 52 -4.81 -0.60 9.58
C PHE A 52 -4.23 -1.64 8.63
N ASP A 53 -4.57 -2.93 8.77
CA ASP A 53 -4.13 -3.95 7.82
C ASP A 53 -4.68 -3.70 6.42
N GLN A 54 -5.98 -3.34 6.30
CA GLN A 54 -6.59 -3.05 4.98
C GLN A 54 -5.91 -1.85 4.31
N TYR A 55 -5.68 -0.77 5.06
CA TYR A 55 -4.96 0.38 4.54
C TYR A 55 -3.54 0.01 4.11
N ALA A 56 -2.81 -0.76 4.93
CA ALA A 56 -1.47 -1.19 4.56
C ALA A 56 -1.48 -2.02 3.25
N TRP A 57 -2.47 -2.90 3.04
CA TRP A 57 -2.63 -3.63 1.78
C TRP A 57 -2.97 -2.73 0.58
N ILE A 58 -3.77 -1.68 0.77
CA ILE A 58 -4.01 -0.65 -0.25
C ILE A 58 -2.69 0.05 -0.58
N GLY A 59 -1.90 0.40 0.44
CA GLY A 59 -0.58 1.00 0.29
C GLY A 59 0.35 0.14 -0.58
N ILE A 60 0.48 -1.15 -0.25
CA ILE A 60 1.26 -2.12 -1.05
C ILE A 60 0.74 -2.18 -2.49
N SER A 61 -0.57 -2.31 -2.67
CA SER A 61 -1.17 -2.46 -4.00
C SER A 61 -0.92 -1.25 -4.88
N LEU A 62 -1.08 -0.04 -4.32
CA LEU A 62 -0.78 1.22 -5.01
C LEU A 62 0.69 1.35 -5.37
N SER A 63 1.60 0.96 -4.46
CA SER A 63 3.03 0.97 -4.74
C SER A 63 3.41 -0.01 -5.87
N VAL A 64 2.87 -1.23 -5.86
CA VAL A 64 3.12 -2.23 -6.91
C VAL A 64 2.57 -1.78 -8.26
N ILE A 65 1.31 -1.34 -8.30
CA ILE A 65 0.69 -0.81 -9.53
C ILE A 65 1.46 0.41 -10.04
N GLY A 66 1.91 1.29 -9.13
CA GLY A 66 2.71 2.45 -9.46
C GLY A 66 4.01 2.08 -10.19
N ILE A 67 4.74 1.09 -9.65
CA ILE A 67 5.96 0.55 -10.29
C ILE A 67 5.64 -0.03 -11.67
N ILE A 68 4.57 -0.83 -11.80
CA ILE A 68 4.16 -1.42 -13.08
C ILE A 68 3.86 -0.34 -14.12
N PHE A 69 3.14 0.71 -13.75
CA PHE A 69 2.81 1.83 -14.65
C PHE A 69 4.03 2.65 -15.05
N ILE A 70 4.98 2.86 -14.14
CA ILE A 70 6.25 3.52 -14.48
C ILE A 70 7.01 2.67 -15.50
N ILE A 71 7.16 1.36 -15.26
CA ILE A 71 7.86 0.46 -16.18
C ILE A 71 7.17 0.44 -17.55
N TYR A 72 5.85 0.27 -17.58
CA TYR A 72 5.07 0.28 -18.81
C TYR A 72 5.11 1.61 -19.56
N GLY A 73 5.23 2.73 -18.85
CA GLY A 73 5.37 4.05 -19.46
C GLY A 73 6.77 4.31 -20.04
N VAL A 74 7.80 3.56 -19.61
CA VAL A 74 9.18 3.69 -20.07
C VAL A 74 9.48 2.76 -21.26
N LEU A 75 8.91 1.55 -21.25
CA LEU A 75 9.00 0.59 -22.34
C LEU A 75 8.21 1.11 -23.56
#